data_AF-A0A383CIW6-F1
#
_entry.id   AF-A0A383CIW6-F1
#
_cell.length_a   1.000
_cell.length_b   1.000
_cell.length_c   1.000
_cell.angle_alpha   90.00
_cell.angle_beta   90.00
_cell.angle_gamma   90.00
#
_symmetry.space_group_name_H-M   'P 1'
#
loop_
_entity.id
_entity.type
_entity.pdbx_description
1 polymer ?
#
loop_
_entity_poly.entity_id
_entity_poly.type
_entity_poly.pdbx_seq_one_letter_code
_entity_poly.pdbx_strand_id
1 'polypeptide(L)'
;KSKNRYVVKNKKCMIVPTSFGSFIKSSLFSRNTKLKILTEPFRRNEPRNGEESVSQFIIRRFGKEVLDFAVNPFIAGTCAGDPDSLSIEHSFPLLINTEREHGSVIGGFFKNRNQKKSYNIKRRTISFKNGVSVLTKKLAEFSKDSILSQSQITDISKSDNGYTLTFLQNGDEKSFICDEIICTVPTHVLNRITINGEKYSDFNKLNEITYPPVISISLGYKTEDIPHPLDGFGALVPKC
;
A
#
# COMPACT_ATOMS: atom_id res chain seq x y z
N LYS A 1 17.34 14.55 -7.71
CA LYS A 1 16.03 13.96 -7.30
C LYS A 1 15.31 14.97 -6.43
N SER A 2 14.13 15.44 -6.84
CA SER A 2 13.34 16.36 -6.04
C SER A 2 12.84 15.69 -4.73
N LYS A 3 12.76 16.49 -3.66
CA LYS A 3 12.21 16.09 -2.35
C LYS A 3 10.74 16.48 -2.18
N ASN A 4 10.20 17.33 -3.06
CA ASN A 4 8.87 17.90 -2.90
C ASN A 4 7.82 16.90 -3.35
N ARG A 5 6.79 16.72 -2.52
CA ARG A 5 5.57 16.01 -2.88
C ARG A 5 4.45 17.03 -2.92
N TYR A 6 3.57 16.90 -3.91
CA TYR A 6 2.47 17.83 -4.10
C TYR A 6 1.13 17.14 -3.87
N VAL A 7 0.15 17.90 -3.39
CA VAL A 7 -1.26 17.51 -3.35
C VAL A 7 -2.09 18.60 -4.00
N VAL A 8 -3.07 18.23 -4.81
CA VAL A 8 -3.97 19.19 -5.45
C VAL A 8 -5.04 19.64 -4.46
N LYS A 9 -5.10 20.94 -4.18
CA LYS A 9 -6.16 21.56 -3.36
C LYS A 9 -6.65 22.82 -4.07
N ASN A 10 -7.95 22.96 -4.25
CA ASN A 10 -8.56 24.09 -4.95
C ASN A 10 -7.94 24.37 -6.33
N LYS A 11 -7.74 23.32 -7.14
CA LYS A 11 -7.11 23.36 -8.46
C LYS A 11 -5.65 23.85 -8.49
N LYS A 12 -4.97 23.86 -7.34
CA LYS A 12 -3.55 24.24 -7.22
C LYS A 12 -2.72 23.11 -6.61
N CYS A 13 -1.51 22.92 -7.12
CA CYS A 13 -0.53 21.99 -6.54
C CYS A 13 0.09 22.63 -5.29
N MET A 14 -0.17 22.04 -4.13
CA MET A 14 0.32 22.50 -2.83
C MET A 14 1.44 21.58 -2.34
N ILE A 15 2.56 22.16 -1.87
CA ILE A 15 3.66 21.38 -1.30
C ILE A 15 3.21 20.73 0.01
N VAL A 16 3.39 19.41 0.11
CA VAL A 16 3.18 18.65 1.34
C VAL A 16 4.32 18.97 2.31
N PRO A 17 4.02 19.51 3.50
CA PRO A 17 5.05 19.87 4.47
C PRO A 17 5.77 18.63 5.01
N THR A 18 7.09 18.64 5.01
CA THR A 18 7.95 17.52 5.47
C THR A 18 8.61 17.78 6.83
N SER A 19 8.43 18.98 7.37
CA SER A 19 8.96 19.39 8.67
C SER A 19 7.94 20.22 9.44
N PHE A 20 8.08 20.26 10.76
CA PHE A 20 7.21 21.04 11.65
C PHE A 20 7.15 22.53 11.27
N GLY A 21 8.31 23.14 10.99
CA GLY A 21 8.37 24.53 10.55
C GLY A 21 7.63 24.78 9.23
N SER A 22 7.80 23.88 8.24
CA SER A 22 7.06 23.97 6.97
C SER A 22 5.55 23.74 7.16
N PHE A 23 5.16 22.88 8.10
CA PHE A 23 3.76 22.59 8.40
C PHE A 23 3.03 23.80 8.98
N ILE A 24 3.66 24.51 9.92
CA ILE A 24 3.08 25.74 10.50
C ILE A 24 2.90 26.83 9.44
N LYS A 25 3.88 26.99 8.54
CA LYS A 25 3.82 28.00 7.46
C LYS A 25 2.91 27.62 6.29
N SER A 26 2.66 26.32 6.08
CA SER A 26 1.89 25.82 4.94
C SER A 26 0.42 26.25 5.01
N SER A 27 -0.17 26.64 3.88
CA SER A 27 -1.62 26.88 3.74
C SER A 27 -2.40 25.60 3.40
N LEU A 28 -1.75 24.42 3.42
CA LEU A 28 -2.41 23.15 3.16
C LEU A 28 -3.50 22.81 4.17
N PHE A 29 -3.33 23.21 5.44
CA PHE A 29 -4.31 23.00 6.50
C PHE A 29 -4.77 24.33 7.11
N SER A 30 -6.06 24.39 7.44
CA SER A 30 -6.65 25.50 8.20
C SER A 30 -6.01 25.64 9.59
N ARG A 31 -6.13 26.84 10.19
CA ARG A 31 -5.65 27.10 11.56
C ARG A 31 -6.27 26.13 12.58
N ASN A 32 -7.55 25.81 12.41
CA ASN A 32 -8.28 24.88 13.27
C ASN A 32 -7.72 23.46 13.18
N THR A 33 -7.43 22.97 11.98
CA THR A 33 -6.81 21.65 11.78
C THR A 33 -5.39 21.60 12.35
N LYS A 34 -4.59 22.65 12.16
CA LYS A 34 -3.27 22.75 12.78
C LYS A 34 -3.36 22.69 14.30
N LEU A 35 -4.28 23.44 14.91
CA LEU A 35 -4.49 23.40 16.35
C LEU A 35 -4.88 22.00 16.82
N LYS A 36 -5.82 21.32 16.13
CA LYS A 36 -6.18 19.93 16.45
C LYS A 36 -4.96 19.01 16.39
N ILE A 37 -4.16 19.06 15.33
CA ILE A 37 -2.95 18.25 15.21
C ILE A 37 -1.98 18.52 16.38
N LEU A 38 -1.74 19.79 16.70
CA LEU A 38 -0.83 20.18 17.78
C LEU A 38 -1.31 19.76 19.17
N THR A 39 -2.63 19.74 19.40
CA THR A 39 -3.21 19.33 20.69
C THR A 39 -3.51 17.84 20.77
N GLU A 40 -3.27 17.05 19.70
CA GLU A 40 -3.49 15.59 19.69
C GLU A 40 -2.83 14.84 20.85
N PRO A 41 -1.58 15.14 21.27
CA PRO A 41 -0.95 14.48 22.40
C PRO A 41 -1.70 14.63 23.74
N PHE A 42 -2.52 15.67 23.89
CA PHE A 42 -3.28 15.96 25.10
C PHE A 42 -4.72 15.46 25.04
N ARG A 43 -5.18 14.98 23.88
CA ARG A 43 -6.53 14.46 23.67
C ARG A 43 -6.55 12.96 23.98
N ARG A 44 -7.10 12.61 25.13
CA ARG A 44 -7.40 11.21 25.50
C ARG A 44 -8.69 10.80 24.79
N ASN A 45 -8.63 10.45 23.50
CA ASN A 45 -9.76 9.71 22.92
C ASN A 45 -9.60 8.25 23.32
N GLU A 46 -10.70 7.61 23.68
CA GLU A 46 -10.73 6.17 23.90
C GLU A 46 -10.64 5.45 22.53
N PRO A 47 -9.92 4.33 22.45
CA PRO A 47 -9.99 3.45 21.29
C PRO A 47 -11.44 3.01 21.07
N ARG A 48 -11.89 2.95 19.82
CA ARG A 48 -13.19 2.32 19.53
C ARG A 48 -13.10 0.82 19.79
N ASN A 49 -14.15 0.26 20.39
CA ASN A 49 -14.34 -1.18 20.45
C ASN A 49 -14.90 -1.64 19.09
N GLY A 50 -14.16 -2.49 18.38
CA GLY A 50 -14.54 -3.03 17.07
C GLY A 50 -13.66 -2.53 15.92
N GLU A 51 -14.00 -2.98 14.71
CA GLU A 51 -13.28 -2.58 13.50
C GLU A 51 -13.52 -1.10 13.18
N GLU A 52 -12.44 -0.34 13.04
CA GLU A 52 -12.47 1.08 12.69
C GLU A 52 -11.85 1.28 11.31
N SER A 53 -12.52 2.02 10.43
CA SER A 53 -11.94 2.37 9.14
C SER A 53 -10.81 3.40 9.29
N VAL A 54 -9.94 3.50 8.30
CA VAL A 54 -8.91 4.55 8.29
C VAL A 54 -9.54 5.94 8.33
N SER A 55 -10.63 6.16 7.59
CA SER A 55 -11.33 7.45 7.59
C SER A 55 -11.86 7.83 8.97
N GLN A 56 -12.52 6.90 9.66
CA GLN A 56 -13.07 7.11 11.00
C GLN A 56 -11.97 7.45 12.01
N PHE A 57 -10.89 6.67 12.01
CA PHE A 57 -9.73 6.90 12.89
C PHE A 57 -9.15 8.30 12.67
N ILE A 58 -8.91 8.67 11.41
CA ILE A 58 -8.27 9.95 11.07
C ILE A 58 -9.20 11.13 11.34
N ILE A 59 -10.50 11.03 11.07
CA ILE A 59 -11.46 12.09 11.39
C ILE A 59 -11.51 12.30 12.91
N ARG A 60 -11.60 11.21 13.69
CA ARG A 60 -11.64 11.26 15.15
C ARG A 60 -10.36 11.87 15.73
N ARG A 61 -9.20 11.50 15.20
CA ARG A 61 -7.90 11.96 15.73
C ARG A 61 -7.43 13.28 15.18
N PHE A 62 -7.48 13.49 13.88
CA PHE A 62 -6.84 14.63 13.22
C PHE A 62 -7.83 15.56 12.50
N GLY A 63 -9.04 15.07 12.22
CA GLY A 63 -10.10 15.82 11.56
C GLY A 63 -10.16 15.61 10.05
N LYS A 64 -11.30 16.00 9.48
CA LYS A 64 -11.63 15.77 8.06
C LYS A 64 -10.59 16.34 7.08
N GLU A 65 -10.05 17.53 7.35
CA GLU A 65 -9.07 18.14 6.44
C GLU A 65 -7.77 17.32 6.32
N VAL A 66 -7.38 16.58 7.36
CA VAL A 66 -6.24 15.66 7.31
C VAL A 66 -6.58 14.41 6.50
N LEU A 67 -7.80 13.90 6.66
CA LEU A 67 -8.29 12.84 5.81
C LEU A 67 -8.24 13.26 4.33
N ASP A 68 -8.89 14.37 3.99
CA ASP A 68 -9.07 14.83 2.61
C ASP A 68 -7.74 15.13 1.90
N PHE A 69 -6.80 15.83 2.56
CA PHE A 69 -5.60 16.38 1.90
C PHE A 69 -4.28 15.70 2.27
N ALA A 70 -4.28 14.74 3.18
CA ALA A 70 -3.08 13.96 3.52
C ALA A 70 -3.30 12.46 3.36
N VAL A 71 -4.31 11.91 4.02
CA VAL A 71 -4.48 10.45 4.09
C VAL A 71 -5.15 9.89 2.84
N ASN A 72 -6.24 10.49 2.35
CA ASN A 72 -6.88 10.08 1.10
C ASN A 72 -5.90 10.07 -0.08
N PRO A 73 -5.13 11.16 -0.35
CA PRO A 73 -4.19 11.17 -1.46
C PRO A 73 -3.07 10.15 -1.26
N PHE A 74 -2.60 9.96 -0.03
CA PHE A 74 -1.58 8.96 0.29
C PHE A 74 -2.04 7.53 0.02
N ILE A 75 -3.26 7.19 0.43
CA ILE A 75 -3.85 5.85 0.21
C ILE A 75 -4.11 5.62 -1.28
N ALA A 76 -4.68 6.63 -1.97
CA ALA A 76 -4.86 6.58 -3.41
C ALA A 76 -3.53 6.34 -4.15
N GLY A 77 -2.46 7.03 -3.72
CA GLY A 77 -1.13 6.88 -4.31
C GLY A 77 -0.39 5.58 -3.96
N THR A 78 -0.79 4.88 -2.89
CA THR A 78 -0.09 3.67 -2.42
C THR A 78 -0.80 2.39 -2.85
N CYS A 79 -2.11 2.33 -2.68
CA CYS A 79 -2.91 1.12 -2.91
C CYS A 79 -4.11 1.36 -3.82
N ALA A 80 -4.30 2.58 -4.36
CA ALA A 80 -5.51 2.96 -5.11
C ALA A 80 -6.83 2.64 -4.37
N GLY A 81 -6.79 2.66 -3.03
CA GLY A 81 -7.90 2.25 -2.17
C GLY A 81 -8.75 3.41 -1.65
N ASP A 82 -9.87 3.07 -1.02
CA ASP A 82 -10.76 4.00 -0.32
C ASP A 82 -10.54 3.91 1.20
N PRO A 83 -10.19 5.00 1.90
CA PRO A 83 -9.99 4.99 3.34
C PRO A 83 -11.23 4.64 4.17
N ASP A 84 -12.43 4.76 3.59
CA ASP A 84 -13.67 4.30 4.21
C ASP A 84 -13.79 2.77 4.22
N SER A 85 -13.15 2.09 3.26
CA SER A 85 -13.20 0.62 3.10
C SER A 85 -11.97 -0.10 3.66
N LEU A 86 -10.99 0.64 4.19
CA LEU A 86 -9.76 0.08 4.74
C LEU A 86 -9.82 0.00 6.26
N SER A 87 -9.50 -1.16 6.81
CA SER A 87 -9.30 -1.36 8.25
C SER A 87 -8.04 -0.64 8.72
N ILE A 88 -8.13 0.21 9.76
CA ILE A 88 -6.96 0.88 10.35
C ILE A 88 -6.00 -0.13 10.98
N GLU A 89 -6.54 -1.23 11.51
CA GLU A 89 -5.78 -2.28 12.18
C GLU A 89 -4.84 -3.01 11.24
N HIS A 90 -5.35 -3.37 10.05
CA HIS A 90 -4.54 -4.06 9.05
C HIS A 90 -3.74 -3.13 8.15
N SER A 91 -4.24 -1.92 7.87
CA SER A 91 -3.59 -1.00 6.93
C SER A 91 -2.51 -0.14 7.60
N PHE A 92 -2.72 0.27 8.86
CA PHE A 92 -1.81 1.14 9.61
C PHE A 92 -1.62 0.67 11.05
N PRO A 93 -1.17 -0.58 11.28
CA PRO A 93 -1.03 -1.17 12.61
C PRO A 93 -0.17 -0.31 13.55
N LEU A 94 0.87 0.34 13.01
CA LEU A 94 1.72 1.24 13.78
C LEU A 94 0.95 2.42 14.38
N LEU A 95 -0.01 3.02 13.67
CA LEU A 95 -0.77 4.16 14.17
C LEU A 95 -1.72 3.76 15.29
N ILE A 96 -2.51 2.70 15.07
CA ILE A 96 -3.50 2.23 16.04
C ILE A 96 -2.83 1.66 17.28
N ASN A 97 -1.73 0.91 17.15
CA ASN A 97 -1.01 0.36 18.30
C ASN A 97 -0.35 1.48 19.12
N THR A 98 0.22 2.49 18.45
CA THR A 98 0.77 3.67 19.15
C THR A 98 -0.32 4.42 19.92
N GLU A 99 -1.53 4.55 19.35
CA GLU A 99 -2.69 5.12 20.05
C GLU A 99 -3.09 4.25 21.25
N ARG A 100 -3.24 2.94 21.07
CA ARG A 100 -3.62 1.99 22.14
C ARG A 100 -2.62 2.00 23.31
N GLU A 101 -1.32 2.05 23.02
CA GLU A 101 -0.25 2.03 24.03
C GLU A 101 -0.06 3.37 24.75
N HIS A 102 -0.21 4.50 24.05
CA HIS A 102 0.16 5.81 24.58
C HIS A 102 -1.00 6.80 24.73
N GLY A 103 -2.21 6.43 24.31
CA GLY A 103 -3.41 7.28 24.27
C GLY A 103 -3.38 8.38 23.19
N SER A 104 -2.27 8.51 22.48
CA SER A 104 -2.05 9.52 21.43
C SER A 104 -1.02 9.03 20.41
N VAL A 105 -1.25 9.35 19.13
CA VAL A 105 -0.37 8.96 18.04
C VAL A 105 0.90 9.81 18.05
N ILE A 106 0.75 11.14 18.11
CA ILE A 106 1.90 12.06 18.06
C ILE A 106 2.72 11.93 19.35
N GLY A 107 2.04 11.87 20.51
CA GLY A 107 2.72 11.69 21.79
C GLY A 107 3.47 10.37 21.86
N GLY A 108 2.89 9.27 21.35
CA GLY A 108 3.57 7.98 21.27
C GLY A 108 4.80 8.00 20.38
N PHE A 109 4.75 8.64 19.21
CA PHE A 109 5.94 8.80 18.36
C PHE A 109 7.07 9.60 19.02
N PHE A 110 6.75 10.61 19.83
CA PHE A 110 7.77 11.34 20.60
C PHE A 110 8.41 10.47 21.68
N LYS A 111 7.62 9.64 22.40
CA LYS A 111 8.13 8.72 23.42
C LYS A 111 9.01 7.61 22.81
N ASN A 112 8.59 7.05 21.68
CA ASN A 112 9.29 5.96 21.00
C ASN A 112 10.53 6.41 20.22
N ARG A 113 10.72 7.73 20.02
CA ARG A 113 11.92 8.29 19.40
C ARG A 113 13.18 8.02 20.23
N ASN A 114 13.04 7.91 21.55
CA ASN A 114 14.17 7.72 22.47
C ASN A 114 14.60 6.26 22.61
N GLN A 115 13.85 5.30 22.07
CA GLN A 115 14.11 3.86 22.25
C GLN A 115 14.78 3.18 21.04
N LYS A 116 14.98 3.88 19.90
CA LYS A 116 15.53 3.24 18.69
C LYS A 116 17.06 3.14 18.75
N LYS A 117 17.56 1.90 18.89
CA LYS A 117 18.97 1.53 18.64
C LYS A 117 19.35 1.76 17.17
N SER A 118 20.57 2.26 16.99
CA SER A 118 21.16 2.82 15.77
C SER A 118 21.48 1.76 14.71
N TYR A 119 20.61 1.66 13.70
CA TYR A 119 21.10 1.50 12.32
C TYR A 119 20.69 2.76 11.55
N ASN A 120 21.66 3.65 11.35
CA ASN A 120 21.45 4.98 10.77
C ASN A 120 21.36 4.93 9.23
N ILE A 121 20.63 3.93 8.70
CA ILE A 121 20.42 3.79 7.26
C ILE A 121 19.37 4.82 6.84
N LYS A 122 19.78 5.82 6.07
CA LYS A 122 18.86 6.78 5.47
C LYS A 122 17.90 6.05 4.52
N ARG A 123 16.63 5.94 4.92
CA ARG A 123 15.57 5.42 4.05
C ARG A 123 15.47 6.28 2.79
N ARG A 124 15.58 5.66 1.62
CA ARG A 124 15.50 6.32 0.31
C ARG A 124 14.72 5.46 -0.66
N THR A 125 13.93 6.09 -1.52
CA THR A 125 13.35 5.43 -2.68
C THR A 125 14.44 5.19 -3.72
N ILE A 126 14.71 3.91 -3.99
CA ILE A 126 15.71 3.44 -4.94
C ILE A 126 15.03 2.74 -6.13
N SER A 127 15.73 2.71 -7.25
CA SER A 127 15.38 1.94 -8.44
C SER A 127 16.68 1.60 -9.16
N PHE A 128 16.64 0.72 -10.15
CA PHE A 128 17.80 0.37 -10.97
C PHE A 128 17.89 1.27 -12.21
N LYS A 129 19.08 1.36 -12.80
CA LYS A 129 19.35 2.17 -14.01
C LYS A 129 18.35 1.87 -15.15
N ASN A 130 17.96 0.60 -15.29
CA ASN A 130 17.04 0.14 -16.33
C ASN A 130 15.65 -0.23 -15.76
N GLY A 131 15.25 0.41 -14.65
CA GLY A 131 13.95 0.22 -14.00
C GLY A 131 13.88 -0.98 -13.06
N VAL A 132 12.77 -1.09 -12.32
CA VAL A 132 12.58 -2.13 -11.29
C VAL A 132 12.53 -3.55 -11.87
N SER A 133 12.24 -3.71 -13.16
CA SER A 133 12.22 -5.00 -13.86
C SER A 133 13.58 -5.70 -13.88
N VAL A 134 14.69 -4.98 -13.65
CA VAL A 134 16.02 -5.59 -13.54
C VAL A 134 16.06 -6.67 -12.45
N LEU A 135 15.39 -6.42 -11.31
CA LEU A 135 15.35 -7.37 -10.20
C LEU A 135 14.66 -8.68 -10.62
N THR A 136 13.48 -8.59 -11.21
CA THR A 136 12.69 -9.77 -11.59
C THR A 136 13.35 -10.55 -12.72
N LYS A 137 13.95 -9.86 -13.69
CA LYS A 137 14.72 -10.51 -14.77
C LYS A 137 15.93 -11.28 -14.23
N LYS A 138 16.68 -10.70 -13.29
CA LYS A 138 17.83 -11.38 -12.68
C LYS A 138 17.45 -12.59 -11.83
N LEU A 139 16.33 -12.53 -11.11
CA LEU A 139 15.79 -13.70 -10.41
C LEU A 139 15.35 -14.79 -11.39
N ALA A 140 14.71 -14.41 -12.50
CA ALA A 140 14.30 -15.37 -13.53
C ALA A 140 15.51 -16.03 -14.23
N GLU A 141 16.59 -15.28 -14.47
CA GLU A 141 17.85 -15.83 -14.98
C GLU A 141 18.49 -16.81 -13.98
N PHE A 142 18.48 -16.47 -12.68
CA PHE A 142 19.07 -17.31 -11.63
C PHE A 142 18.33 -18.64 -11.44
N SER A 143 17.00 -18.65 -11.64
CA SER A 143 16.15 -19.83 -11.47
C SER A 143 15.60 -20.37 -12.79
N LYS A 144 16.33 -20.14 -13.90
CA LYS A 144 15.83 -20.41 -15.26
C LYS A 144 15.33 -21.83 -15.45
N ASP A 145 16.04 -22.81 -14.90
CA ASP A 145 15.72 -24.24 -15.07
C ASP A 145 14.56 -24.69 -14.15
N SER A 146 14.10 -23.82 -13.24
CA SER A 146 13.02 -24.11 -12.29
C SER A 146 11.76 -23.28 -12.56
N ILE A 147 11.70 -22.54 -13.66
CA ILE A 147 10.55 -21.69 -14.01
C ILE A 147 9.85 -22.26 -15.24
N LEU A 148 8.59 -22.64 -15.05
CA LEU A 148 7.68 -22.99 -16.14
C LEU A 148 6.76 -21.81 -16.44
N SER A 149 7.08 -21.06 -17.49
CA SER A 149 6.21 -19.98 -17.97
C SER A 149 5.00 -20.52 -18.74
N GLN A 150 3.95 -19.69 -18.83
CA GLN A 150 2.70 -20.03 -19.53
C GLN A 150 2.02 -21.29 -18.98
N SER A 151 2.30 -21.62 -17.71
CA SER A 151 1.73 -22.74 -16.99
C SER A 151 0.70 -22.25 -15.97
N GLN A 152 -0.57 -22.55 -16.21
CA GLN A 152 -1.67 -22.18 -15.32
C GLN A 152 -2.16 -23.42 -14.57
N ILE A 153 -2.00 -23.45 -13.25
CA ILE A 153 -2.55 -24.51 -12.40
C ILE A 153 -4.07 -24.52 -12.51
N THR A 154 -4.64 -25.72 -12.70
CA THR A 154 -6.09 -25.98 -12.78
C THR A 154 -6.59 -26.87 -11.66
N ASP A 155 -5.79 -27.85 -11.21
CA ASP A 155 -6.14 -28.74 -10.09
C ASP A 155 -4.92 -29.02 -9.20
N ILE A 156 -5.19 -29.24 -7.92
CA ILE A 156 -4.22 -29.73 -6.94
C ILE A 156 -4.82 -30.98 -6.29
N SER A 157 -4.21 -32.13 -6.54
CA SER A 157 -4.64 -33.40 -5.96
C SER A 157 -3.64 -33.88 -4.92
N LYS A 158 -4.12 -34.30 -3.75
CA LYS A 158 -3.29 -34.93 -2.72
C LYS A 158 -2.99 -36.37 -3.15
N SER A 159 -1.73 -36.78 -3.02
CA SER A 159 -1.25 -38.14 -3.26
C SER A 159 -0.64 -38.72 -1.99
N ASP A 160 -0.32 -40.02 -1.98
CA ASP A 160 0.21 -40.69 -0.78
C ASP A 160 1.51 -40.04 -0.27
N ASN A 161 2.32 -39.48 -1.18
CA ASN A 161 3.61 -38.85 -0.89
C ASN A 161 3.69 -37.40 -1.43
N GLY A 162 2.68 -36.58 -1.13
CA GLY A 162 2.70 -35.14 -1.45
C GLY A 162 1.52 -34.72 -2.31
N TYR A 163 1.78 -33.96 -3.37
CA TYR A 163 0.77 -33.34 -4.21
C TYR A 163 1.08 -33.49 -5.70
N THR A 164 0.04 -33.75 -6.48
CA THR A 164 0.05 -33.67 -7.93
C THR A 164 -0.62 -32.36 -8.34
N LEU A 165 0.13 -31.51 -9.04
CA LEU A 165 -0.36 -30.29 -9.66
C LEU A 165 -0.72 -30.57 -11.11
N THR A 166 -1.97 -30.33 -11.49
CA THR A 166 -2.39 -30.33 -12.90
C THR A 166 -2.42 -28.90 -13.40
N PHE A 167 -1.88 -28.67 -14.60
CA PHE A 167 -1.77 -27.34 -15.18
C PHE A 167 -1.87 -27.38 -16.70
N LEU A 168 -2.39 -26.30 -17.26
CA LEU A 168 -2.40 -26.06 -18.70
C LEU A 168 -1.13 -25.30 -19.09
N GLN A 169 -0.38 -25.83 -20.05
CA GLN A 169 0.77 -25.17 -20.64
C GLN A 169 0.64 -25.15 -22.15
N ASN A 170 0.53 -23.94 -22.73
CA ASN A 170 0.30 -23.74 -24.17
C ASN A 170 -0.93 -24.48 -24.73
N GLY A 171 -1.93 -24.74 -23.88
CA GLY A 171 -3.16 -25.46 -24.24
C GLY A 171 -3.14 -26.96 -23.91
N ASP A 172 -1.98 -27.52 -23.62
CA ASP A 172 -1.83 -28.93 -23.25
C ASP A 172 -1.91 -29.10 -21.73
N GLU A 173 -2.67 -30.10 -21.28
CA GLU A 173 -2.69 -30.49 -19.87
C GLU A 173 -1.42 -31.28 -19.51
N LYS A 174 -0.81 -30.91 -18.38
CA LYS A 174 0.38 -31.54 -17.83
C LYS A 174 0.24 -31.68 -16.32
N SER A 175 1.06 -32.55 -15.75
CA SER A 175 1.11 -32.77 -14.30
C SER A 175 2.53 -32.71 -13.76
N PHE A 176 2.65 -32.31 -12.50
CA PHE A 176 3.90 -32.25 -11.75
C PHE A 176 3.70 -32.70 -10.31
N ILE A 177 4.64 -33.45 -9.74
CA ILE A 177 4.56 -33.97 -8.37
C ILE A 177 5.52 -33.20 -7.47
N CYS A 178 5.07 -32.84 -6.28
CA CYS A 178 5.86 -32.12 -5.28
C CYS A 178 5.45 -32.49 -3.85
N ASP A 179 6.36 -32.32 -2.90
CA ASP A 179 6.07 -32.60 -1.47
C ASP A 179 5.27 -31.47 -0.82
N GLU A 180 5.51 -30.23 -1.25
CA GLU A 180 4.93 -29.01 -0.67
C GLU A 180 4.52 -28.00 -1.75
N ILE A 181 3.51 -27.19 -1.41
CA ILE A 181 2.97 -26.15 -2.30
C ILE A 181 3.04 -24.80 -1.59
N ILE A 182 3.70 -23.83 -2.23
CA ILE A 182 3.67 -22.42 -1.81
C ILE A 182 2.79 -21.65 -2.79
N CYS A 183 1.62 -21.22 -2.32
CA CYS A 183 0.69 -20.47 -3.13
C CYS A 183 1.01 -18.96 -3.10
N THR A 184 1.31 -18.38 -4.26
CA THR A 184 1.66 -16.95 -4.40
C THR A 184 0.77 -16.20 -5.40
N VAL A 185 -0.30 -16.84 -5.88
CA VAL A 185 -1.24 -16.22 -6.81
C VAL A 185 -2.14 -15.21 -6.10
N PRO A 186 -2.68 -14.21 -6.83
CA PRO A 186 -3.74 -13.35 -6.30
C PRO A 186 -4.95 -14.17 -5.86
N THR A 187 -5.63 -13.73 -4.79
CA THR A 187 -6.75 -14.50 -4.19
C THR A 187 -7.91 -14.75 -5.16
N HIS A 188 -8.15 -13.81 -6.09
CA HIS A 188 -9.20 -13.96 -7.10
C HIS A 188 -8.91 -15.06 -8.15
N VAL A 189 -7.66 -15.55 -8.23
CA VAL A 189 -7.28 -16.65 -9.11
C VAL A 189 -7.62 -18.00 -8.49
N LEU A 190 -7.66 -18.10 -7.16
CA LEU A 190 -7.83 -19.36 -6.43
C LEU A 190 -9.15 -20.08 -6.76
N ASN A 191 -10.23 -19.33 -7.03
CA ASN A 191 -11.52 -19.93 -7.40
C ASN A 191 -11.52 -20.66 -8.76
N ARG A 192 -10.45 -20.52 -9.53
CA ARG A 192 -10.24 -21.25 -10.79
C ARG A 192 -9.45 -22.55 -10.61
N ILE A 193 -8.96 -22.81 -9.40
CA ILE A 193 -8.18 -23.99 -9.04
C ILE A 193 -9.08 -24.92 -8.24
N THR A 194 -9.16 -26.18 -8.66
CA THR A 194 -9.82 -27.24 -7.90
C THR A 194 -8.84 -27.95 -6.97
N ILE A 195 -9.36 -28.55 -5.90
CA ILE A 195 -8.61 -29.39 -4.98
C ILE A 195 -9.25 -30.79 -5.02
N ASN A 196 -8.47 -31.81 -5.41
CA ASN A 196 -8.95 -33.18 -5.66
C ASN A 196 -10.15 -33.22 -6.64
N GLY A 197 -10.14 -32.39 -7.68
CA GLY A 197 -11.22 -32.30 -8.68
C GLY A 197 -12.45 -31.50 -8.24
N GLU A 198 -12.48 -30.97 -7.02
CA GLU A 198 -13.63 -30.22 -6.49
C GLU A 198 -13.30 -28.75 -6.21
N LYS A 199 -14.33 -27.89 -6.24
CA LYS A 199 -14.16 -26.51 -5.79
C LYS A 199 -13.93 -26.46 -4.29
N TYR A 200 -12.86 -25.81 -3.87
CA TYR A 200 -12.56 -25.64 -2.47
C TYR A 200 -13.32 -24.44 -1.89
N SER A 201 -14.26 -24.71 -0.98
CA SER A 201 -15.24 -23.72 -0.51
C SER A 201 -14.61 -22.53 0.23
N ASP A 202 -13.48 -22.73 0.93
CA ASP A 202 -12.78 -21.63 1.62
C ASP A 202 -12.23 -20.58 0.66
N PHE A 203 -11.94 -20.93 -0.61
CA PHE A 203 -11.50 -19.96 -1.61
C PHE A 203 -12.59 -18.92 -1.91
N ASN A 204 -13.87 -19.23 -1.70
CA ASN A 204 -14.95 -18.26 -1.91
C ASN A 204 -14.79 -17.02 -1.02
N LYS A 205 -14.42 -17.18 0.25
CA LYS A 205 -14.18 -16.04 1.17
C LYS A 205 -13.01 -15.18 0.71
N LEU A 206 -11.97 -15.79 0.15
CA LEU A 206 -10.80 -15.07 -0.37
C LEU A 206 -11.11 -14.28 -1.64
N ASN A 207 -12.17 -14.64 -2.36
CA ASN A 207 -12.64 -13.93 -3.56
C ASN A 207 -13.49 -12.71 -3.23
N GLU A 208 -13.94 -12.55 -1.99
CA GLU A 208 -14.59 -11.33 -1.52
C GLU A 208 -13.58 -10.16 -1.38
N ILE A 209 -12.28 -10.47 -1.37
CA ILE A 209 -11.21 -9.47 -1.32
C ILE A 209 -11.21 -8.66 -2.62
N THR A 210 -11.52 -7.38 -2.50
CA THR A 210 -11.61 -6.44 -3.62
C THR A 210 -10.21 -5.98 -4.07
N TYR A 211 -9.98 -6.00 -5.39
CA TYR A 211 -8.79 -5.44 -6.02
C TYR A 211 -9.18 -4.17 -6.81
N PRO A 212 -8.70 -2.98 -6.42
CA PRO A 212 -9.00 -1.77 -7.17
C PRO A 212 -8.31 -1.80 -8.55
N PRO A 213 -9.04 -1.59 -9.65
CA PRO A 213 -8.44 -1.51 -10.97
C PRO A 213 -7.59 -0.23 -11.11
N VAL A 214 -6.42 -0.35 -11.72
CA VAL A 214 -5.50 0.78 -11.94
C VAL A 214 -5.04 0.82 -13.39
N ILE A 215 -5.10 2.00 -14.00
CA ILE A 215 -4.58 2.26 -15.34
C ILE A 215 -3.37 3.17 -15.21
N SER A 216 -2.26 2.79 -15.85
CA SER A 216 -1.05 3.61 -15.93
C SER A 216 -0.93 4.22 -17.32
N ILE A 217 -0.83 5.55 -17.39
CA ILE A 217 -0.67 6.31 -18.63
C ILE A 217 0.67 7.02 -18.60
N SER A 218 1.50 6.78 -19.62
CA SER A 218 2.80 7.46 -19.78
C SER A 218 2.69 8.52 -20.87
N LEU A 219 2.93 9.78 -20.49
CA LEU A 219 2.90 10.92 -21.41
C LEU A 219 4.28 11.56 -21.45
N GLY A 220 4.79 11.81 -22.66
CA GLY A 220 6.06 12.47 -22.90
C GLY A 220 5.84 13.87 -23.48
N TYR A 221 6.54 14.86 -22.93
CA TYR A 221 6.51 16.25 -23.40
C TYR A 221 7.95 16.73 -23.60
N LYS A 222 8.15 17.65 -24.54
CA LYS A 222 9.44 18.33 -24.64
C LYS A 222 9.59 19.28 -23.46
N THR A 223 10.82 19.45 -22.99
CA THR A 223 11.10 20.32 -21.84
C THR A 223 10.77 21.79 -22.12
N GLU A 224 10.93 22.24 -23.37
CA GLU A 224 10.60 23.60 -23.82
C GLU A 224 9.10 23.92 -23.69
N ASP A 225 8.24 22.90 -23.74
CA ASP A 225 6.78 23.05 -23.64
C ASP A 225 6.28 23.13 -22.19
N ILE A 226 7.17 23.07 -21.18
CA ILE A 226 6.82 23.05 -19.76
C ILE A 226 7.19 24.41 -19.12
N PRO A 227 6.22 25.32 -18.91
CA PRO A 227 6.49 26.70 -18.48
C PRO A 227 6.76 26.85 -16.97
N HIS A 228 7.03 25.76 -16.26
CA HIS A 228 7.25 25.75 -14.82
C HIS A 228 8.37 24.78 -14.41
N PRO A 229 8.99 24.95 -13.23
CA PRO A 229 10.01 24.03 -12.75
C PRO A 229 9.48 22.59 -12.58
N LEU A 230 10.34 21.61 -12.90
CA LEU A 230 10.12 20.19 -12.61
C LEU A 230 10.74 19.81 -11.25
N ASP A 231 10.29 20.49 -10.20
CA ASP A 231 10.86 20.42 -8.86
C ASP A 231 10.09 19.49 -7.92
N GLY A 232 9.32 18.53 -8.45
CA GLY A 232 8.51 17.57 -7.69
C GLY A 232 8.88 16.12 -7.93
N PHE A 233 8.58 15.26 -6.97
CA PHE A 233 8.51 13.80 -7.19
C PHE A 233 7.23 13.44 -7.95
N GLY A 234 6.13 14.13 -7.66
CA GLY A 234 4.81 13.93 -8.24
C GLY A 234 3.75 14.69 -7.46
N ALA A 235 2.52 14.64 -7.96
CA ALA A 235 1.33 15.21 -7.33
C ALA A 235 0.26 14.13 -7.14
N LEU A 236 -0.44 14.19 -6.01
CA LEU A 236 -1.61 13.35 -5.74
C LEU A 236 -2.87 14.22 -5.79
N VAL A 237 -3.91 13.70 -6.42
CA VAL A 237 -5.20 14.37 -6.52
C VAL A 237 -6.14 13.71 -5.51
N PRO A 238 -6.68 14.45 -4.52
CA PRO A 238 -7.70 13.91 -3.62
C PRO A 238 -8.92 13.41 -4.39
N LYS A 239 -9.65 12.46 -3.80
CA LYS A 239 -10.97 12.05 -4.27
C LYS A 239 -11.88 13.28 -4.37
N CYS A 240 -12.55 13.45 -5.51
CA CYS A 240 -13.54 14.50 -5.74
C CYS A 240 -14.80 14.29 -4.90
#